data_AF-L8HQY1-F1
#
_entry.id   AF-L8HQY1-F1
#
_cell.length_a   1.000
_cell.length_b   1.000
_cell.length_c   1.000
_cell.angle_alpha   90.00
_cell.angle_beta   90.00
_cell.angle_gamma   90.00
#
_symmetry.space_group_name_H-M   'P 1'
#
loop_
_entity.id
_entity.type
_entity.pdbx_description
1 polymer ?
#
loop_
_entity_poly.entity_id
_entity_poly.type
_entity_poly.pdbx_seq_one_letter_code
_entity_poly.pdbx_strand_id
1 'polypeptide(L)'
;RRRLILTLSQKDALQALFQQNPSPGIATRERLARELGIDESRVQVWFQNQRRQSKQSRPPSEHVHQEEEGGPTPTPRPPSPPPRPQEARRKRTVISPSQTRILMQAFTRDRFPGIATREELAHQTGIPEPHL
;
A
#
# COMPACT_ATOMS: atom_id res chain seq x y z
N ARG A 1 11.55 2.90 -16.01
CA ARG A 1 11.82 2.31 -14.67
C ARG A 1 12.38 0.91 -14.86
N ARG A 2 13.52 0.58 -14.23
CA ARG A 2 14.04 -0.81 -14.26
C ARG A 2 13.21 -1.68 -13.32
N ARG A 3 12.72 -2.81 -13.81
CA ARG A 3 11.96 -3.77 -13.01
C ARG A 3 12.96 -4.55 -12.15
N LEU A 4 12.85 -4.44 -10.83
CA LEU A 4 13.62 -5.28 -9.92
C LEU A 4 13.01 -6.69 -9.91
N ILE A 5 13.86 -7.70 -10.07
CA ILE A 5 13.49 -9.10 -9.93
C ILE A 5 13.90 -9.53 -8.53
N LEU A 6 12.90 -9.74 -7.66
CA LEU A 6 13.14 -10.23 -6.31
C LEU A 6 13.68 -11.66 -6.36
N THR A 7 14.72 -11.93 -5.58
CA THR A 7 15.27 -13.28 -5.38
C THR A 7 14.27 -14.16 -4.60
N LEU A 8 14.47 -15.48 -4.59
CA LEU A 8 13.61 -16.40 -3.86
C LEU A 8 13.62 -16.09 -2.35
N SER A 9 14.81 -15.94 -1.77
CA SER A 9 14.98 -15.59 -0.35
C SER A 9 14.30 -14.26 0.03
N GLN A 10 14.35 -13.24 -0.85
CA GLN A 10 13.63 -11.98 -0.63
C GLN A 10 12.12 -12.17 -0.60
N LYS A 11 11.57 -13.03 -1.47
CA LYS A 11 10.13 -13.34 -1.49
C LYS A 11 9.70 -14.11 -0.25
N ASP A 12 10.50 -15.08 0.20
CA ASP A 12 10.21 -15.85 1.41
C ASP A 12 10.11 -14.96 2.65
N ALA A 13 11.05 -14.03 2.84
CA ALA A 13 11.01 -13.09 3.96
C ALA A 13 9.78 -12.16 3.91
N LEU A 14 9.45 -11.64 2.71
CA LEU A 14 8.25 -10.82 2.49
C LEU A 14 6.98 -11.61 2.83
N GLN A 15 6.90 -12.88 2.41
CA GLN A 15 5.77 -13.75 2.65
C GLN A 15 5.64 -14.13 4.12
N ALA A 16 6.75 -14.43 4.80
CA ALA A 16 6.78 -14.72 6.24
C ALA A 16 6.26 -13.53 7.06
N LEU A 17 6.67 -12.29 6.72
CA LEU A 17 6.12 -11.11 7.37
C LEU A 17 4.65 -10.90 7.02
N PHE A 18 4.24 -11.15 5.77
CA PHE A 18 2.85 -10.99 5.34
C PHE A 18 1.88 -11.91 6.09
N GLN A 19 2.27 -13.17 6.34
CA GLN A 19 1.46 -14.11 7.11
C GLN A 19 1.21 -13.63 8.55
N GLN A 20 2.23 -12.99 9.16
CA GLN A 20 2.15 -12.47 10.52
C GLN A 20 1.44 -11.11 10.60
N ASN A 21 1.79 -10.20 9.68
CA ASN A 21 1.26 -8.84 9.62
C ASN A 21 1.07 -8.42 8.16
N PRO A 22 -0.16 -8.55 7.60
CA PRO A 22 -0.46 -8.14 6.24
C PRO A 22 -0.41 -6.61 6.01
N SER A 23 -0.35 -5.80 7.07
CA SER A 23 -0.35 -4.34 7.02
C SER A 23 0.73 -3.74 7.94
N PRO A 24 2.02 -4.01 7.68
CA PRO A 24 3.11 -3.51 8.50
C PRO A 24 3.23 -1.99 8.37
N GLY A 25 3.53 -1.29 9.47
CA GLY A 25 3.82 0.14 9.50
C GLY A 25 5.17 0.50 8.89
N ILE A 26 5.52 1.79 8.91
CA ILE A 26 6.73 2.30 8.25
C ILE A 26 8.01 1.70 8.83
N ALA A 27 8.18 1.69 10.16
CA ALA A 27 9.40 1.20 10.80
C ALA A 27 9.66 -0.30 10.51
N THR A 28 8.59 -1.10 10.51
CA THR A 28 8.65 -2.53 10.21
C THR A 28 9.06 -2.77 8.76
N ARG A 29 8.54 -1.97 7.81
CA ARG A 29 8.94 -2.06 6.40
C ARG A 29 10.37 -1.58 6.17
N GLU A 30 10.80 -0.51 6.84
CA GLU A 30 12.19 -0.01 6.74
C GLU A 30 13.20 -1.03 7.27
N ARG A 31 12.89 -1.73 8.36
CA ARG A 31 13.74 -2.80 8.87
C ARG A 31 13.88 -3.94 7.86
N LEU A 32 12.76 -4.41 7.31
CA LEU A 32 12.77 -5.48 6.31
C LEU A 32 13.49 -5.05 5.03
N ALA A 33 13.31 -3.80 4.60
CA ALA A 33 13.98 -3.23 3.44
C ALA A 33 15.52 -3.26 3.59
N ARG A 34 16.02 -2.86 4.76
CA ARG A 34 17.45 -2.93 5.11
C ARG A 34 17.97 -4.36 5.09
N GLU A 35 17.22 -5.30 5.66
CA GLU A 35 17.59 -6.73 5.70
C GLU A 35 17.63 -7.36 4.30
N LEU A 36 16.70 -6.97 3.42
CA LEU A 36 16.59 -7.49 2.05
C LEU A 36 17.46 -6.77 1.03
N GLY A 37 18.10 -5.65 1.41
CA GLY A 37 18.90 -4.81 0.51
C GLY A 37 18.06 -4.16 -0.61
N ILE A 38 16.80 -3.83 -0.33
CA ILE A 38 15.89 -3.18 -1.29
C ILE A 38 15.26 -1.92 -0.68
N ASP A 39 14.75 -1.02 -1.51
CA ASP A 39 14.03 0.17 -1.03
C ASP A 39 12.75 -0.18 -0.25
N GLU A 40 12.45 0.58 0.80
CA GLU A 40 11.21 0.41 1.57
C GLU A 40 9.97 0.51 0.69
N SER A 41 10.00 1.36 -0.33
CA SER A 41 8.85 1.53 -1.19
C SER A 41 8.56 0.28 -2.03
N ARG A 42 9.59 -0.52 -2.37
CA ARG A 42 9.42 -1.85 -2.98
C ARG A 42 8.68 -2.79 -2.05
N VAL A 43 9.05 -2.80 -0.78
CA VAL A 43 8.32 -3.56 0.25
C VAL A 43 6.88 -3.06 0.32
N GLN A 44 6.65 -1.75 0.35
CA GLN A 44 5.31 -1.16 0.38
C GLN A 44 4.45 -1.59 -0.82
N VAL A 45 4.99 -1.58 -2.04
CA VAL A 45 4.26 -1.97 -3.25
C VAL A 45 4.01 -3.47 -3.30
N TRP A 46 4.97 -4.29 -2.88
CA TRP A 46 4.76 -5.73 -2.76
C TRP A 46 3.60 -6.05 -1.81
N PHE A 47 3.57 -5.45 -0.63
CA PHE A 47 2.48 -5.64 0.34
C PHE A 47 1.13 -5.12 -0.17
N GLN A 48 1.12 -4.03 -0.94
CA GLN A 48 -0.11 -3.54 -1.58
C GLN A 48 -0.63 -4.53 -2.63
N ASN A 49 0.25 -5.06 -3.49
CA ASN A 49 -0.12 -6.03 -4.51
C ASN A 49 -0.61 -7.35 -3.89
N GLN A 50 0.07 -7.83 -2.84
CA GLN A 50 -0.31 -9.05 -2.13
C GLN A 50 -1.71 -8.95 -1.51
N ARG A 51 -2.05 -7.80 -0.90
CA ARG A 51 -3.39 -7.55 -0.37
C ARG A 51 -4.47 -7.43 -1.44
N ARG A 52 -4.13 -6.96 -2.64
CA ARG A 52 -5.08 -6.90 -3.77
C ARG A 52 -5.40 -8.30 -4.27
N GLN A 53 -4.37 -9.15 -4.41
CA GLN A 53 -4.53 -10.54 -4.80
C GLN A 53 -5.39 -11.30 -3.77
N SER A 54 -5.10 -11.19 -2.48
CA SER A 54 -5.89 -11.90 -1.44
C SER A 54 -7.36 -11.46 -1.37
N LYS A 55 -7.66 -10.21 -1.73
CA LYS A 55 -9.04 -9.71 -1.83
C LYS A 55 -9.76 -10.19 -3.08
N GLN A 56 -9.04 -10.35 -4.20
CA GLN A 56 -9.59 -10.85 -5.46
C GLN A 56 -9.84 -12.36 -5.45
N SER A 57 -9.21 -13.11 -4.54
CA SER A 57 -9.44 -14.54 -4.34
C SER A 57 -10.67 -14.89 -3.51
N ARG A 58 -11.43 -13.90 -2.98
CA ARG A 58 -12.76 -14.17 -2.40
C ARG A 58 -13.77 -14.21 -3.54
N PRO A 59 -14.39 -15.36 -3.87
CA PRO A 59 -15.51 -15.36 -4.80
C PRO A 59 -16.61 -14.45 -4.24
N PRO A 60 -17.40 -13.79 -5.12
CA PRO A 60 -18.59 -13.09 -4.68
C PRO A 60 -19.52 -14.14 -4.08
N SER A 61 -19.56 -14.22 -2.75
CA SER A 61 -20.52 -15.07 -2.08
C SER A 61 -21.89 -14.42 -2.29
N GLU A 62 -22.65 -14.96 -3.24
CA GLU A 62 -24.08 -14.74 -3.37
C GLU A 62 -24.73 -14.89 -2.00
N HIS A 63 -25.35 -13.85 -1.47
CA HIS A 63 -26.41 -14.00 -0.47
C HIS A 63 -27.49 -12.98 -0.77
N VAL A 64 -28.58 -13.58 -1.25
CA VAL A 64 -29.86 -13.06 -1.71
C VAL A 64 -30.60 -12.30 -0.62
N HIS A 65 -31.36 -11.28 -1.03
CA HIS A 65 -32.35 -10.58 -0.23
C HIS A 65 -33.42 -11.55 0.28
N GLN A 66 -33.71 -11.56 1.58
CA GLN A 66 -35.05 -11.93 2.07
C GLN A 66 -35.25 -11.47 3.51
N GLU A 67 -36.20 -10.57 3.67
CA GLU A 67 -36.84 -10.19 4.92
C GLU A 67 -37.96 -11.19 5.26
N GLU A 68 -38.31 -11.24 6.55
CA GLU A 68 -39.53 -11.77 7.18
C GLU A 68 -39.63 -13.26 7.59
N GLU A 69 -39.53 -13.43 8.92
CA GLU A 69 -40.42 -14.19 9.83
C GLU A 69 -40.40 -15.73 9.91
N GLY A 70 -39.89 -16.24 11.04
CA GLY A 70 -40.09 -17.61 11.55
C GLY A 70 -38.82 -18.23 12.16
N GLY A 71 -38.71 -18.32 13.49
CA GLY A 71 -37.49 -18.77 14.22
C GLY A 71 -37.14 -20.27 14.11
N PRO A 72 -36.28 -20.86 14.99
CA PRO A 72 -35.38 -20.29 16.00
C PRO A 72 -33.90 -20.74 15.84
N THR A 73 -32.93 -19.82 16.02
CA THR A 73 -31.56 -20.02 16.56
C THR A 73 -30.62 -18.94 16.01
N PRO A 74 -30.08 -18.01 16.81
CA PRO A 74 -28.87 -17.30 16.42
C PRO A 74 -27.67 -18.14 16.87
N THR A 75 -27.08 -18.86 15.93
CA THR A 75 -25.68 -19.26 16.02
C THR A 75 -24.86 -18.00 16.36
N PRO A 76 -23.97 -18.02 17.37
CA PRO A 76 -23.15 -16.86 17.69
C PRO A 76 -22.22 -16.62 16.50
N ARG A 77 -22.42 -15.51 15.79
CA ARG A 77 -21.42 -14.99 14.85
C ARG A 77 -20.11 -14.86 15.65
N PRO A 78 -18.99 -15.44 15.19
CA PRO A 78 -17.73 -15.24 15.89
C PRO A 78 -17.45 -13.73 15.90
N PRO A 79 -17.02 -13.17 17.05
CA PRO A 79 -16.73 -11.75 17.14
C PRO A 79 -15.69 -11.38 16.09
N SER A 80 -15.95 -10.26 15.40
CA SER A 80 -14.96 -9.66 14.52
C SER A 80 -13.67 -9.45 15.32
N PRO A 81 -12.49 -9.80 14.79
CA PRO A 81 -11.25 -9.57 15.52
C PRO A 81 -11.14 -8.07 15.86
N PRO A 82 -10.65 -7.72 17.06
CA PRO A 82 -10.52 -6.33 17.48
C PRO A 82 -9.69 -5.55 16.45
N PRO A 83 -9.96 -4.24 16.27
CA PRO A 83 -9.13 -3.40 15.43
C PRO A 83 -7.69 -3.50 15.94
N ARG A 84 -6.84 -4.16 15.15
CA ARG A 84 -5.41 -4.28 15.47
C ARG A 84 -4.84 -2.86 15.59
N PRO A 85 -3.89 -2.60 16.51
CA PRO A 85 -3.24 -1.31 16.61
C PRO A 85 -2.66 -0.94 15.25
N GLN A 86 -3.29 0.00 14.56
CA GLN A 86 -2.86 0.42 13.23
C GLN A 86 -1.64 1.32 13.45
N GLU A 87 -0.44 0.74 13.30
CA GLU A 87 0.82 1.48 13.37
C GLU A 87 0.73 2.76 12.52
N ALA A 88 1.22 3.87 13.07
CA ALA A 88 1.02 5.21 12.55
C ALA A 88 1.33 5.30 11.04
N ARG A 89 0.34 5.78 10.27
CA ARG A 89 0.48 6.08 8.85
C ARG A 89 1.51 7.22 8.67
N ARG A 90 2.14 7.28 7.48
CA ARG A 90 3.04 8.38 7.12
C ARG A 90 2.37 9.73 7.35
N LYS A 91 3.09 10.65 7.98
CA LYS A 91 2.64 12.04 8.15
C LYS A 91 2.41 12.64 6.76
N ARG A 92 1.29 13.34 6.60
CA ARG A 92 0.89 13.94 5.33
C ARG A 92 1.85 15.08 4.98
N THR A 93 2.40 15.07 3.77
CA THR A 93 3.21 16.18 3.24
C THR A 93 2.33 17.41 3.06
N VAL A 94 2.78 18.56 3.59
CA VAL A 94 2.14 19.86 3.35
C VAL A 94 2.79 20.47 2.11
N ILE A 95 1.98 20.81 1.12
CA ILE A 95 2.44 21.41 -0.15
C ILE A 95 2.18 22.92 -0.09
N SER A 96 3.24 23.71 -0.20
CA SER A 96 3.24 25.17 -0.27
C SER A 96 2.62 25.67 -1.59
N PRO A 97 2.00 26.88 -1.62
CA PRO A 97 1.50 27.48 -2.85
C PRO A 97 2.53 27.57 -3.99
N SER A 98 3.81 27.81 -3.67
CA SER A 98 4.89 27.85 -4.67
C SER A 98 5.14 26.48 -5.30
N GLN A 99 5.16 25.42 -4.49
CA GLN A 99 5.28 24.03 -4.94
C GLN A 99 4.07 23.64 -5.79
N THR A 100 2.85 24.03 -5.39
CA THR A 100 1.63 23.78 -6.17
C THR A 100 1.69 24.41 -7.56
N ARG A 101 2.18 25.65 -7.69
CA ARG A 101 2.32 26.30 -9.01
C ARG A 101 3.25 25.52 -9.94
N ILE A 102 4.40 25.06 -9.44
CA ILE A 102 5.37 24.26 -10.20
C ILE A 102 4.69 22.96 -10.68
N LEU A 103 4.01 22.25 -9.78
CA LEU A 103 3.31 21.00 -10.11
C LEU A 103 2.18 21.21 -11.11
N MET A 104 1.40 22.28 -10.98
CA MET A 104 0.33 22.61 -11.93
C MET A 104 0.87 22.93 -13.32
N GLN A 105 1.93 23.74 -13.41
CA GLN A 105 2.56 24.06 -14.69
C GLN A 105 3.11 22.82 -15.38
N ALA A 106 3.76 21.93 -14.62
CA ALA A 106 4.25 20.66 -15.14
C ALA A 106 3.11 19.77 -15.64
N PHE A 107 2.00 19.69 -14.91
CA PHE A 107 0.83 18.90 -15.31
C PHE A 107 0.17 19.40 -16.60
N THR A 108 0.12 20.71 -16.84
CA THR A 108 -0.39 21.28 -18.10
C THR A 108 0.51 20.92 -19.28
N ARG A 109 1.82 20.82 -19.06
CA ARG A 109 2.78 20.40 -20.10
C ARG A 109 2.71 18.91 -20.39
N ASP A 110 2.68 18.10 -19.35
CA ASP A 110 2.63 16.65 -19.45
C ASP A 110 1.87 16.08 -18.25
N ARG A 111 0.74 15.41 -18.55
CA ARG A 111 -0.08 14.74 -17.54
C ARG A 111 0.51 13.39 -17.11
N PHE A 112 1.44 12.85 -17.89
CA PHE A 112 2.07 11.55 -17.67
C PHE A 112 3.60 11.65 -17.69
N PRO A 113 4.19 12.51 -16.83
CA PRO A 113 5.64 12.68 -16.80
C PRO A 113 6.35 11.37 -16.50
N GLY A 114 7.41 11.10 -17.27
CA GLY A 114 8.33 9.99 -17.04
C GLY A 114 9.14 10.17 -15.74
N ILE A 115 9.94 9.15 -15.40
CA ILE A 115 10.69 9.14 -14.13
C ILE A 115 11.67 10.32 -14.01
N ALA A 116 12.43 10.64 -15.06
CA ALA A 116 13.38 11.74 -15.04
C ALA A 116 12.71 13.09 -14.77
N THR A 117 11.57 13.34 -15.41
CA THR A 117 10.77 14.56 -15.18
C THR A 117 10.22 14.61 -13.76
N ARG A 118 9.80 13.48 -13.18
CA ARG A 118 9.33 13.41 -11.79
C ARG A 118 10.45 13.65 -10.79
N GLU A 119 11.64 13.10 -11.05
CA GLU A 119 12.83 13.34 -10.22
C GLU A 119 13.24 14.80 -10.25
N GLU A 120 13.22 15.46 -11.40
CA GLU A 120 13.46 16.91 -11.52
C GLU A 120 12.45 17.73 -10.70
N LEU A 121 11.15 17.41 -10.82
CA LEU A 121 10.11 18.08 -10.02
C LEU A 121 10.29 17.83 -8.52
N ALA A 122 10.78 16.65 -8.11
CA ALA A 122 11.08 16.36 -6.71
C ALA A 122 12.23 17.24 -6.19
N HIS A 123 13.30 17.44 -6.98
CA HIS A 123 14.38 18.36 -6.63
C HIS A 123 13.89 19.82 -6.53
N GLN A 124 13.07 20.27 -7.47
CA GLN A 124 12.55 21.65 -7.49
C GLN A 124 11.54 21.94 -6.37
N THR A 125 10.72 20.95 -6.01
CA THR A 125 9.68 21.13 -4.99
C THR A 125 10.14 20.70 -3.60
N GLY A 126 11.23 19.93 -3.46
CA GLY A 126 11.61 19.30 -2.20
C GLY A 126 10.62 18.22 -1.73
N ILE A 127 9.63 17.86 -2.56
CA ILE A 127 8.67 16.79 -2.28
C ILE A 127 9.32 15.48 -2.75
N PRO A 128 9.47 14.48 -1.88
CA PRO A 128 10.15 13.24 -2.25
C PRO A 128 9.41 12.52 -3.38
N GLU A 129 10.15 12.05 -4.39
CA GLU A 129 9.60 11.13 -5.39
C GLU A 129 9.20 9.83 -4.66
N PRO A 130 7.92 9.44 -4.69
CA PRO A 130 7.53 8.18 -4.09
C PRO A 130 8.08 7.06 -4.98
N HIS A 131 9.21 6.49 -4.57
CA HIS A 131 9.89 5.41 -5.26
C HIS A 131 9.07 4.11 -5.31
N LEU A 132 7.83 4.06 -5.83
CA LEU A 132 6.84 2.93 -5.83
C LEU A 132 7.39 1.49 -5.88
#